data_AF-A0A3P8SA81-F1
#
_entry.id   AF-A0A3P8SA81-F1
#
_cell.length_a   1.000
_cell.length_b   1.000
_cell.length_c   1.000
_cell.angle_alpha   90.00
_cell.angle_beta   90.00
_cell.angle_gamma   90.00
#
_symmetry.space_group_name_H-M   'P 1'
#
loop_
_entity.id
_entity.type
_entity.pdbx_description
1 polymer ?
#
loop_
_entity_poly.entity_id
_entity_poly.type
_entity_poly.pdbx_seq_one_letter_code
_entity_poly.pdbx_strand_id
1 'polypeptide(L)'
;MPKAKKASKRHRFDYNKDRKKLKKQFIKKYKPRIEHPQIRHAWDDNKSTARNLQEMGLAFDPNRALPVKKQRLIGEDGESKAPAGVVTKPYILTHLQEEASLPEKDTKTLSSDLIEFVQHMIREHKDDYKAMARDEKNYYQDTPKQIKRKINEYKRCHSQHFDEFMNSLVPQPMVE
;
A
#
# COMPACT_ATOMS: atom_id res chain seq x y z
N MET A 1 -1.92 19.01 -57.00
CA MET A 1 -0.82 18.79 -56.03
C MET A 1 -0.54 17.29 -55.94
N PRO A 2 0.69 16.80 -56.21
CA PRO A 2 0.97 15.38 -56.17
C PRO A 2 1.03 14.89 -54.72
N LYS A 3 0.19 13.90 -54.39
CA LYS A 3 0.20 13.24 -53.07
C LYS A 3 1.55 12.55 -52.87
N ALA A 4 2.28 12.89 -51.81
CA ALA A 4 3.54 12.26 -51.46
C ALA A 4 3.34 10.74 -51.31
N LYS A 5 3.85 9.96 -52.25
CA LYS A 5 3.92 8.49 -52.14
C LYS A 5 4.81 8.18 -50.94
N LYS A 6 4.23 7.64 -49.86
CA LYS A 6 5.01 7.11 -48.73
C LYS A 6 6.00 6.10 -49.32
N ALA A 7 7.28 6.45 -49.35
CA ALA A 7 8.33 5.56 -49.78
C ALA A 7 8.29 4.33 -48.87
N SER A 8 7.82 3.20 -49.41
CA SER A 8 8.05 1.89 -48.82
C SER A 8 9.57 1.75 -48.69
N LYS A 9 10.12 1.98 -47.49
CA LYS A 9 11.53 1.73 -47.21
C LYS A 9 11.73 0.24 -47.50
N ARG A 10 12.39 -0.06 -48.61
CA ARG A 10 12.86 -1.43 -48.92
C ARG A 10 13.53 -1.95 -47.66
N HIS A 11 13.03 -3.04 -47.09
CA HIS A 11 13.62 -3.70 -45.94
C HIS A 11 15.00 -4.24 -46.33
N ARG A 12 16.03 -3.39 -46.33
CA ARG A 12 17.41 -3.81 -46.55
C ARG A 12 17.86 -4.60 -45.33
N PHE A 13 18.33 -5.82 -45.55
CA PHE A 13 18.92 -6.63 -44.50
C PHE A 13 20.28 -6.03 -44.13
N ASP A 14 20.46 -5.68 -42.86
CA ASP A 14 21.71 -5.16 -42.33
C ASP A 14 22.58 -6.35 -41.90
N TYR A 15 23.61 -6.65 -42.68
CA TYR A 15 24.49 -7.79 -42.45
C TYR A 15 25.34 -7.65 -41.18
N ASN A 16 25.48 -6.44 -40.63
CA ASN A 16 26.24 -6.18 -39.41
C ASN A 16 25.43 -6.42 -38.13
N LYS A 17 24.13 -6.75 -38.26
CA LYS A 17 23.24 -6.96 -37.12
C LYS A 17 22.73 -8.39 -37.07
N ASP A 18 23.09 -9.09 -36.00
CA ASP A 18 22.45 -10.37 -35.67
C ASP A 18 21.04 -10.12 -35.10
N ARG A 19 20.02 -10.32 -35.95
CA ARG A 19 18.61 -10.20 -35.58
C ARG A 19 18.19 -11.15 -34.47
N LYS A 20 18.80 -12.34 -34.36
CA LYS A 20 18.48 -13.30 -33.28
C LYS A 20 18.95 -12.76 -31.94
N LYS A 21 20.15 -12.17 -31.89
CA LYS A 21 20.70 -11.51 -30.69
C LYS A 21 19.88 -10.29 -30.31
N LEU A 22 19.51 -9.44 -31.28
CA LEU A 22 18.66 -8.27 -31.03
C LEU A 22 17.28 -8.68 -30.49
N LYS A 23 16.63 -9.69 -31.07
CA LYS A 23 15.36 -10.22 -30.57
C LYS A 23 15.49 -10.66 -29.11
N LYS A 24 16.55 -11.40 -28.75
CA LYS A 24 16.81 -11.81 -27.37
C LYS A 24 17.00 -10.61 -26.44
N GLN A 25 17.72 -9.57 -26.87
CA GLN A 25 17.89 -8.33 -26.10
C GLN A 25 16.56 -7.61 -25.87
N PHE A 26 15.74 -7.46 -26.91
CA PHE A 26 14.43 -6.85 -26.80
C PHE A 26 13.51 -7.65 -25.86
N ILE A 27 13.45 -8.98 -26.00
CA ILE A 27 12.67 -9.83 -25.10
C ILE A 27 13.11 -9.63 -23.65
N LYS A 28 14.42 -9.63 -23.37
CA LYS A 28 14.95 -9.37 -22.03
C LYS A 28 14.59 -7.97 -21.51
N LYS A 29 14.68 -6.94 -22.36
CA LYS A 29 14.37 -5.55 -22.01
C LYS A 29 12.89 -5.33 -21.68
N TYR A 30 12.00 -6.01 -22.40
CA TYR A 30 10.54 -5.84 -22.25
C TYR A 30 9.91 -6.86 -21.29
N LYS A 31 10.65 -7.86 -20.81
CA LYS A 31 10.14 -8.82 -19.83
C LYS A 31 9.97 -8.13 -18.47
N PRO A 32 8.74 -8.03 -17.94
CA PRO A 32 8.52 -7.40 -16.64
C PRO A 32 9.07 -8.30 -15.52
N ARG A 33 9.62 -7.67 -14.48
CA ARG A 33 9.89 -8.34 -13.19
C ARG A 33 8.61 -8.31 -12.36
N ILE A 34 8.05 -9.47 -12.09
CA ILE A 34 6.80 -9.64 -11.34
C ILE A 34 7.15 -10.21 -9.97
N GLU A 35 6.89 -9.42 -8.92
CA GLU A 35 7.15 -9.82 -7.53
C GLU A 35 6.07 -10.78 -7.00
N HIS A 36 4.80 -10.51 -7.33
CA HIS A 36 3.68 -11.29 -6.83
C HIS A 36 3.66 -12.72 -7.42
N PRO A 37 3.67 -13.78 -6.60
CA PRO A 37 3.80 -15.15 -7.10
C PRO A 37 2.63 -15.58 -7.97
N GLN A 38 1.39 -15.28 -7.59
CA GLN A 38 0.17 -15.65 -8.32
C GLN A 38 0.13 -15.05 -9.73
N ILE A 39 0.45 -13.75 -9.86
CA ILE A 39 0.53 -13.08 -11.16
C ILE A 39 1.66 -13.68 -12.00
N ARG A 40 2.81 -13.97 -11.37
CA ARG A 40 3.96 -14.57 -12.04
C ARG A 40 3.65 -15.98 -12.56
N HIS A 41 2.95 -16.81 -11.79
CA HIS A 41 2.55 -18.16 -12.21
C HIS A 41 1.52 -18.12 -13.35
N ALA A 42 0.63 -17.14 -13.33
CA ALA A 42 -0.37 -16.97 -14.39
C ALA A 42 0.16 -16.26 -15.65
N TRP A 43 1.40 -15.77 -15.64
CA TRP A 43 1.96 -14.98 -16.73
C TRP A 43 2.35 -15.84 -17.94
N ASP A 44 1.90 -15.46 -19.14
CA ASP A 44 2.27 -16.11 -20.40
C ASP A 44 3.28 -15.24 -21.17
N ASP A 45 4.51 -15.74 -21.32
CA ASP A 45 5.59 -15.05 -22.04
C ASP A 45 5.30 -14.88 -23.55
N ASN A 46 4.34 -15.61 -24.11
CA ASN A 46 3.96 -15.50 -25.53
C ASN A 46 2.93 -14.39 -25.79
N LYS A 47 2.25 -13.90 -24.75
CA LYS A 47 1.23 -12.85 -24.85
C LYS A 47 1.80 -11.48 -24.53
N SER A 48 1.14 -10.44 -25.04
CA SER A 48 1.49 -9.07 -24.67
C SER A 48 1.17 -8.83 -23.19
N THR A 49 1.90 -7.90 -22.58
CA THR A 49 1.64 -7.45 -21.19
C THR A 49 0.18 -7.03 -20.99
N ALA A 50 -0.35 -6.25 -21.93
CA ALA A 50 -1.74 -5.79 -21.89
C ALA A 50 -2.74 -6.95 -21.92
N ARG A 51 -2.51 -7.96 -22.78
CA ARG A 51 -3.38 -9.13 -22.86
C ARG A 51 -3.29 -10.00 -21.62
N ASN A 52 -2.08 -10.21 -21.08
CA ASN A 52 -1.90 -10.96 -19.84
C ASN A 52 -2.69 -10.31 -18.70
N LEU A 53 -2.51 -9.01 -18.47
CA LEU A 53 -3.25 -8.29 -17.42
C LEU A 53 -4.76 -8.36 -17.65
N GLN A 54 -5.22 -8.12 -18.88
CA GLN A 54 -6.64 -8.21 -19.22
C GLN A 54 -7.23 -9.61 -18.98
N GLU A 55 -6.51 -10.68 -19.31
CA GLU A 55 -6.94 -12.06 -19.03
C GLU A 55 -7.05 -12.34 -17.52
N MET A 56 -6.20 -11.71 -16.71
CA MET A 56 -6.25 -11.75 -15.25
C MET A 56 -7.27 -10.75 -14.65
N GLY A 57 -7.95 -9.95 -15.48
CA GLY A 57 -8.88 -8.91 -15.03
C GLY A 57 -8.22 -7.66 -14.45
N LEU A 58 -6.93 -7.46 -14.71
CA LEU A 58 -6.15 -6.29 -14.33
C LEU A 58 -6.09 -5.26 -15.46
N ALA A 59 -6.09 -3.97 -15.09
CA ALA A 59 -5.95 -2.88 -16.05
C ALA A 59 -4.49 -2.69 -16.47
N PHE A 60 -4.23 -2.61 -17.79
CA PHE A 60 -2.91 -2.26 -18.32
C PHE A 60 -2.61 -0.76 -18.25
N ASP A 61 -3.61 0.07 -18.54
CA ASP A 61 -3.51 1.53 -18.47
C ASP A 61 -4.57 2.07 -17.50
N PRO A 62 -4.15 2.61 -16.33
CA PRO A 62 -5.09 3.09 -15.33
C PRO A 62 -5.90 4.29 -15.83
N ASN A 63 -5.35 5.16 -16.68
CA ASN A 63 -6.06 6.33 -17.20
C ASN A 63 -7.14 5.96 -18.21
N ARG A 64 -7.00 4.79 -18.84
CA ARG A 64 -8.00 4.24 -19.76
C ARG A 64 -9.07 3.46 -19.00
N ALA A 65 -8.69 2.76 -17.93
CA ALA A 65 -9.61 1.98 -17.11
C ALA A 65 -10.47 2.87 -16.20
N LEU A 66 -9.87 3.92 -15.64
CA LEU A 66 -10.53 4.92 -14.81
C LEU A 66 -10.62 6.23 -15.60
N PRO A 67 -11.81 6.64 -16.08
CA PRO A 67 -11.94 7.90 -16.80
C PRO A 67 -11.66 9.07 -15.85
N VAL A 68 -10.42 9.58 -15.89
CA VAL A 68 -10.07 10.82 -15.19
C VAL A 68 -10.74 11.96 -15.94
N LYS A 69 -11.76 12.57 -15.33
CA LYS A 69 -12.41 13.79 -15.87
C LYS A 69 -11.35 14.89 -15.97
N LYS A 70 -10.83 15.12 -17.18
CA LYS A 70 -9.99 16.28 -17.43
C LYS A 70 -10.93 17.47 -17.55
N GLN A 71 -10.90 18.40 -16.60
CA GLN A 71 -11.56 19.70 -16.78
C GLN A 71 -11.00 20.37 -18.03
N ARG A 72 -11.72 20.28 -19.14
CA ARG A 72 -11.45 21.06 -20.35
C ARG A 72 -12.33 22.29 -20.28
N LEU A 73 -11.72 23.46 -20.54
CA LEU A 73 -12.45 24.72 -20.53
C LEU A 73 -13.46 24.83 -21.69
N ILE A 74 -13.30 24.06 -22.77
CA ILE A 74 -14.22 24.00 -23.93
C ILE A 74 -14.17 22.59 -24.55
N GLY A 75 -15.32 21.93 -24.70
CA GLY A 75 -15.52 20.70 -25.51
C GLY A 75 -16.01 19.48 -24.72
N GLU A 76 -16.98 18.76 -25.29
CA GLU A 76 -17.63 17.55 -24.73
C GLU A 76 -16.63 16.44 -24.34
N ASP A 77 -16.89 15.82 -23.20
CA ASP A 77 -16.12 14.74 -22.61
C ASP A 77 -16.24 13.47 -23.46
N GLY A 78 -15.25 13.20 -24.31
CA GLY A 78 -15.09 11.90 -24.95
C GLY A 78 -14.80 10.84 -23.88
N GLU A 79 -15.84 10.13 -23.42
CA GLU A 79 -15.70 8.97 -22.54
C GLU A 79 -14.85 7.90 -23.25
N SER A 80 -13.56 7.82 -22.90
CA SER A 80 -12.71 6.71 -23.35
C SER A 80 -13.05 5.46 -22.53
N LYS A 81 -14.23 4.87 -22.74
CA LYS A 81 -14.58 3.57 -22.16
C LYS A 81 -13.62 2.52 -22.72
N ALA A 82 -12.81 1.91 -21.85
CA ALA A 82 -12.03 0.74 -22.22
C ALA A 82 -12.98 -0.38 -22.68
N PRO A 83 -12.68 -1.12 -23.76
CA PRO A 83 -13.48 -2.27 -24.15
C PRO A 83 -13.45 -3.30 -23.00
N ALA A 84 -14.63 -3.73 -22.55
CA ALA A 84 -14.76 -4.75 -21.53
C ALA A 84 -14.15 -6.07 -22.05
N GLY A 85 -12.96 -6.40 -21.56
CA GLY A 85 -12.28 -7.64 -21.90
C GLY A 85 -12.93 -8.83 -21.23
N VAL A 86 -13.01 -9.95 -21.95
CA VAL A 86 -13.36 -11.24 -21.32
C VAL A 86 -12.22 -11.67 -20.40
N VAL A 87 -12.48 -11.75 -19.10
CA VAL A 87 -11.54 -12.24 -18.09
C VAL A 87 -11.48 -13.77 -18.19
N THR A 88 -10.30 -14.32 -18.49
CA THR A 88 -10.10 -15.77 -18.65
C THR A 88 -9.62 -16.43 -17.35
N LYS A 89 -8.94 -15.68 -16.48
CA LYS A 89 -8.30 -16.15 -15.26
C LYS A 89 -8.86 -15.40 -14.02
N PRO A 90 -10.14 -15.61 -13.67
CA PRO A 90 -10.80 -14.86 -12.59
C PRO A 90 -10.23 -15.19 -11.20
N TYR A 91 -9.65 -16.38 -11.01
CA TYR A 91 -9.09 -16.85 -9.73
C TYR A 91 -7.96 -15.96 -9.17
N ILE A 92 -7.33 -15.14 -10.02
CA ILE A 92 -6.26 -14.24 -9.61
C ILE A 92 -6.85 -13.03 -8.89
N LEU A 93 -7.95 -12.48 -9.41
CA LEU A 93 -8.63 -11.36 -8.76
C LEU A 93 -9.20 -11.77 -7.40
N THR A 94 -9.81 -12.95 -7.30
CA THR A 94 -10.36 -13.44 -6.03
C THR A 94 -9.26 -13.57 -4.99
N HIS A 95 -8.13 -14.19 -5.34
CA HIS A 95 -6.99 -14.32 -4.43
C HIS A 95 -6.41 -12.95 -4.02
N LEU A 96 -6.23 -12.03 -4.97
CA LEU A 96 -5.70 -10.69 -4.66
C LEU A 96 -6.65 -9.90 -3.76
N GLN A 97 -7.97 -10.04 -3.97
CA GLN A 97 -8.98 -9.40 -3.14
C GLN A 97 -9.02 -10.01 -1.74
N GLU A 98 -8.92 -11.33 -1.63
CA GLU A 98 -8.82 -12.05 -0.35
C GLU A 98 -7.58 -11.62 0.43
N GLU A 99 -6.40 -11.62 -0.20
CA GLU A 99 -5.14 -11.19 0.42
C GLU A 99 -5.20 -9.72 0.87
N ALA A 100 -5.76 -8.84 0.03
CA ALA A 100 -5.91 -7.42 0.37
C ALA A 100 -6.96 -7.17 1.47
N SER A 101 -7.92 -8.08 1.66
CA SER A 101 -8.92 -7.97 2.72
C SER A 101 -8.39 -8.33 4.10
N LEU A 102 -7.24 -9.02 4.16
CA LEU A 102 -6.63 -9.39 5.42
C LEU A 102 -6.16 -8.14 6.18
N PRO A 103 -6.45 -8.02 7.48
CA PRO A 103 -5.98 -6.89 8.27
C PRO A 103 -4.46 -6.92 8.41
N GLU A 104 -3.82 -5.76 8.22
CA GLU A 104 -2.39 -5.61 8.47
C GLU A 104 -2.10 -5.64 9.99
N LYS A 105 -1.01 -6.31 10.38
CA LYS A 105 -0.57 -6.36 11.77
C LYS A 105 0.04 -5.02 12.15
N ASP A 106 -0.46 -4.40 13.22
CA ASP A 106 0.17 -3.20 13.78
C ASP A 106 1.48 -3.59 14.48
N THR A 107 2.63 -3.27 13.89
CA THR A 107 3.95 -3.55 14.46
C THR A 107 4.52 -2.36 15.25
N LYS A 108 3.70 -1.34 15.52
CA LYS A 108 4.15 -0.16 16.26
C LYS A 108 4.39 -0.52 17.72
N THR A 109 5.56 -0.16 18.21
CA THR A 109 5.96 -0.29 19.61
C THR A 109 6.22 1.11 20.18
N LEU A 110 6.41 1.17 21.50
CA LEU A 110 6.74 2.39 22.23
C LEU A 110 8.08 2.21 22.92
N SER A 111 8.78 3.33 23.18
CA SER A 111 10.00 3.32 23.98
C SER A 111 9.69 3.02 25.45
N SER A 112 10.67 2.43 26.15
CA SER A 112 10.62 2.20 27.60
C SER A 112 10.31 3.48 28.36
N ASP A 113 10.98 4.58 28.02
CA ASP A 113 10.87 5.87 28.71
C ASP A 113 9.45 6.42 28.64
N LEU A 114 8.76 6.22 27.51
CA LEU A 114 7.38 6.64 27.35
C LEU A 114 6.44 5.81 28.23
N ILE A 115 6.70 4.52 28.34
CA ILE A 115 5.93 3.61 29.20
C ILE A 115 6.12 4.00 30.66
N GLU A 116 7.36 4.21 31.10
CA GLU A 116 7.68 4.64 32.47
C GLU A 116 7.05 5.99 32.81
N PHE A 117 7.11 6.96 31.89
CA PHE A 117 6.46 8.25 32.02
C PHE A 117 4.95 8.09 32.22
N VAL A 118 4.29 7.30 31.37
CA VAL A 118 2.84 7.07 31.46
C VAL A 118 2.47 6.32 32.74
N GLN A 119 3.23 5.30 33.13
CA GLN A 119 3.00 4.56 34.38
C GLN A 119 3.10 5.46 35.61
N HIS A 120 4.08 6.36 35.64
CA HIS A 120 4.22 7.35 36.71
C HIS A 120 3.01 8.28 36.75
N MET A 121 2.60 8.83 35.61
CA MET A 121 1.43 9.74 35.54
C MET A 121 0.15 9.07 36.01
N ILE A 122 -0.07 7.80 35.66
CA ILE A 122 -1.26 7.06 36.09
C ILE A 122 -1.20 6.71 37.58
N ARG A 123 -0.01 6.37 38.11
CA ARG A 123 0.19 6.10 39.56
C ARG A 123 -0.20 7.30 40.42
N GLU A 124 0.31 8.48 40.09
CA GLU A 124 0.13 9.70 40.89
C GLU A 124 -1.24 10.36 40.64
N HIS A 125 -1.62 10.52 39.37
CA HIS A 125 -2.74 11.38 38.97
C HIS A 125 -3.96 10.63 38.41
N LYS A 126 -3.88 9.30 38.27
CA LYS A 126 -4.95 8.42 37.76
C LYS A 126 -5.50 8.87 36.39
N ASP A 127 -6.67 9.51 36.37
CA ASP A 127 -7.34 10.00 35.15
C ASP A 127 -7.38 11.54 35.06
N ASP A 128 -6.75 12.27 35.98
CA ASP A 128 -6.70 13.74 35.92
C ASP A 128 -5.54 14.23 35.03
N TYR A 129 -5.84 14.38 33.74
CA TYR A 129 -4.88 14.89 32.76
C TYR A 129 -4.43 16.33 33.01
N LYS A 130 -5.22 17.15 33.73
CA LYS A 130 -4.80 18.52 34.06
C LYS A 130 -3.76 18.53 35.17
N ALA A 131 -3.88 17.62 36.12
CA ALA A 131 -2.86 17.41 37.16
C ALA A 131 -1.57 16.84 36.55
N MET A 132 -1.66 15.84 35.66
CA MET A 132 -0.51 15.27 34.95
C MET A 132 0.30 16.33 34.17
N ALA A 133 -0.38 17.32 33.58
CA ALA A 133 0.32 18.37 32.85
C ALA A 133 1.14 19.31 33.75
N ARG A 134 0.78 19.41 35.03
CA ARG A 134 1.48 20.22 36.04
C ARG A 134 2.52 19.44 36.84
N ASP A 135 2.64 18.14 36.58
CA ASP A 135 3.57 17.26 37.27
C ASP A 135 5.03 17.58 36.92
N GLU A 136 5.94 17.37 37.87
CA GLU A 136 7.36 17.68 37.72
C GLU A 136 8.06 16.80 36.67
N LYS A 137 7.62 15.54 36.50
CA LYS A 137 8.14 14.64 35.46
C LYS A 137 7.67 15.01 34.06
N ASN A 138 6.71 15.91 33.91
CA ASN A 138 6.33 16.48 32.62
C ASN A 138 7.35 17.53 32.12
N TYR A 139 8.61 17.13 31.99
CA TYR A 139 9.73 18.02 31.64
C TYR A 139 9.52 18.78 30.32
N TYR A 140 8.95 18.10 29.32
CA TYR A 140 8.68 18.68 28.00
C TYR A 140 7.36 19.46 27.93
N GLN A 141 6.69 19.65 29.07
CA GLN A 141 5.48 20.47 29.18
C GLN A 141 4.37 19.99 28.24
N ASP A 142 4.14 18.68 28.17
CA ASP A 142 3.07 18.11 27.38
C ASP A 142 1.71 18.65 27.86
N THR A 143 0.88 19.03 26.91
CA THR A 143 -0.50 19.43 27.17
C THR A 143 -1.32 18.23 27.65
N PRO A 144 -2.42 18.44 28.41
CA PRO A 144 -3.30 17.35 28.86
C PRO A 144 -3.76 16.42 27.72
N LYS A 145 -3.99 16.99 26.52
CA LYS A 145 -4.40 16.23 25.33
C LYS A 145 -3.28 15.36 24.77
N GLN A 146 -2.04 15.83 24.82
CA GLN A 146 -0.87 15.04 24.40
C GLN A 146 -0.61 13.90 25.38
N ILE A 147 -0.71 14.15 26.69
CA ILE A 147 -0.57 13.10 27.72
C ILE A 147 -1.65 12.03 27.54
N LYS A 148 -2.91 12.44 27.33
CA LYS A 148 -4.00 11.51 27.01
C LYS A 148 -3.70 10.68 25.76
N ARG A 149 -3.13 11.28 24.72
CA ARG A 149 -2.73 10.57 23.51
C ARG A 149 -1.62 9.54 23.79
N LYS A 150 -0.61 9.89 24.57
CA LYS A 150 0.47 8.97 25.00
C LYS A 150 -0.09 7.76 25.77
N ILE A 151 -1.03 7.99 26.68
CA ILE A 151 -1.74 6.93 27.41
C ILE A 151 -2.50 6.01 26.44
N ASN A 152 -3.23 6.58 25.48
CA ASN A 152 -3.96 5.79 24.49
C ASN A 152 -3.04 5.01 23.55
N GLU A 153 -1.90 5.58 23.17
CA GLU A 153 -0.87 4.90 22.40
C GLU A 153 -0.31 3.71 23.20
N TYR A 154 -0.08 3.88 24.51
CA TYR A 154 0.36 2.78 25.39
C TYR A 154 -0.66 1.65 25.47
N LYS A 155 -1.96 1.98 25.67
CA LYS A 155 -3.06 1.00 25.63
C LYS A 155 -3.15 0.24 24.31
N ARG A 156 -2.92 0.94 23.19
CA ARG A 156 -3.00 0.36 21.85
C ARG A 156 -1.82 -0.57 21.55
N CYS A 157 -0.60 -0.15 21.86
CA CYS A 157 0.61 -0.90 21.50
C CYS A 157 0.90 -2.05 22.48
N HIS A 158 0.59 -1.88 23.78
CA HIS A 158 0.91 -2.84 24.83
C HIS A 158 -0.29 -3.07 25.76
N SER A 159 -1.39 -3.60 25.23
CA SER A 159 -2.62 -3.84 26.01
C SER A 159 -2.38 -4.76 27.20
N GLN A 160 -1.71 -5.90 26.99
CA GLN A 160 -1.41 -6.88 28.06
C GLN A 160 -0.61 -6.26 29.21
N HIS A 161 0.48 -5.56 28.89
CA HIS A 161 1.33 -4.89 29.88
C HIS A 161 0.60 -3.73 30.58
N PHE A 162 -0.28 -3.02 29.87
CA PHE A 162 -1.15 -2.01 30.47
C PHE A 162 -2.12 -2.62 31.49
N ASP A 163 -2.75 -3.75 31.15
CA ASP A 163 -3.72 -4.43 32.02
C ASP A 163 -3.03 -5.00 33.27
N GLU A 164 -1.86 -5.62 33.13
CA GLU A 164 -1.03 -6.07 34.25
C GLU A 164 -0.67 -4.90 35.19
N PHE A 165 -0.25 -3.78 34.62
CA PHE A 165 0.05 -2.57 35.38
C PHE A 165 -1.18 -2.06 36.14
N MET A 166 -2.34 -1.95 35.49
CA MET A 166 -3.57 -1.53 36.15
C MET A 166 -3.98 -2.50 37.28
N ASN A 167 -3.84 -3.80 37.06
CA ASN A 167 -4.12 -4.82 38.07
C ASN A 167 -3.20 -4.69 39.29
N SER A 168 -1.92 -4.33 39.10
CA SER A 168 -0.99 -4.07 40.21
C SER A 168 -1.33 -2.83 41.04
N LEU A 169 -2.10 -1.88 40.49
CA LEU A 169 -2.55 -0.70 41.21
C LEU A 169 -3.80 -0.96 42.06
N VAL A 170 -4.58 -1.99 41.73
CA VAL A 170 -5.74 -2.39 42.52
C VAL A 170 -5.23 -3.17 43.74
N PRO A 171 -5.44 -2.70 44.98
CA PRO A 171 -5.03 -3.46 46.16
C PRO A 171 -5.77 -4.81 46.16
N GLN A 172 -5.00 -5.89 46.21
CA GLN A 172 -5.53 -7.25 46.35
C GLN A 172 -6.40 -7.30 47.61
N PRO A 173 -7.65 -7.82 47.56
CA PRO A 173 -8.40 -8.04 48.78
C PRO A 173 -7.64 -9.07 49.61
N MET A 174 -7.21 -8.68 50.81
CA MET A 174 -6.59 -9.60 51.75
C MET A 174 -7.62 -10.68 52.08
N VAL A 175 -7.34 -11.91 51.65
CA VAL A 175 -8.13 -13.08 52.00
C VAL A 175 -7.83 -13.38 53.47
N GLU A 176 -8.80 -13.08 54.34
CA GLU A 176 -8.84 -13.49 55.75
C GLU A 176 -9.15 -14.99 55.88
#